data_AF-A0A2N4YUW8-F1
#
_entry.id   AF-A0A2N4YUW8-F1
#
_cell.length_a   1.000
_cell.length_b   1.000
_cell.length_c   1.000
_cell.angle_alpha   90.00
_cell.angle_beta   90.00
_cell.angle_gamma   90.00
#
_symmetry.space_group_name_H-M   'P 1'
#
loop_
_entity.id
_entity.type
_entity.pdbx_description
1 polymer ?
#
loop_
_entity_poly.entity_id
_entity_poly.type
_entity_poly.pdbx_seq_one_letter_code
_entity_poly.pdbx_strand_id
1 'polypeptide(L)'
;MNEQLRNALPHKDTPFFRMLHIIVATLILLQIISSNLTESEALRDVTLTGVVTWFHVISGFALMVLGVVMPVWMLKQRGFRYYFAW
;
A
#
# COMPACT_ATOMS: atom_id res chain seq x y z
N MET A 1 -15.03 -16.96 -0.52
CA MET A 1 -15.18 -15.49 -0.42
C MET A 1 -16.59 -15.13 -0.88
N ASN A 2 -17.37 -14.40 -0.07
CA ASN A 2 -18.76 -14.04 -0.38
C ASN A 2 -18.82 -13.18 -1.66
N GLU A 3 -19.70 -13.51 -2.60
CA GLU A 3 -19.89 -12.76 -3.86
C GLU A 3 -20.33 -11.32 -3.63
N GLN A 4 -21.15 -11.07 -2.61
CA GLN A 4 -21.55 -9.71 -2.24
C GLN A 4 -20.33 -8.88 -1.82
N LEU A 5 -19.42 -9.47 -1.02
CA LEU A 5 -18.20 -8.81 -0.57
C LEU A 5 -17.26 -8.53 -1.75
N ARG A 6 -17.12 -9.49 -2.67
CA ARG A 6 -16.29 -9.33 -3.87
C ARG A 6 -16.80 -8.22 -4.80
N ASN A 7 -18.12 -8.09 -4.94
CA ASN A 7 -18.74 -7.06 -5.77
C ASN A 7 -18.71 -5.66 -5.12
N ALA A 8 -18.59 -5.58 -3.79
CA ALA A 8 -18.42 -4.32 -3.08
C ALA A 8 -17.01 -3.72 -3.22
N LEU A 9 -16.01 -4.53 -3.58
CA LEU A 9 -14.64 -4.06 -3.77
C LEU A 9 -14.48 -3.27 -5.09
N PRO A 10 -13.73 -2.15 -5.09
CA PRO A 10 -13.53 -1.33 -6.28
C PRO A 10 -12.77 -2.08 -7.37
N HIS A 11 -12.82 -1.57 -8.61
CA HIS A 11 -12.07 -2.11 -9.75
C HIS A 11 -12.49 -3.54 -10.15
N LYS A 12 -13.81 -3.81 -10.19
CA LYS A 12 -14.39 -5.10 -10.59
C LYS A 12 -13.76 -5.67 -11.88
N ASP A 13 -13.61 -4.81 -12.89
CA ASP A 13 -13.19 -5.18 -14.25
C ASP A 13 -11.66 -5.23 -14.43
N THR A 14 -10.88 -4.85 -13.42
CA THR A 14 -9.40 -4.81 -13.47
C THR A 14 -8.82 -5.55 -12.26
N PRO A 15 -8.83 -6.90 -12.26
CA PRO A 15 -8.50 -7.71 -11.08
C PRO A 15 -7.08 -7.48 -10.57
N PHE A 16 -6.11 -7.27 -11.46
CA PHE A 16 -4.74 -6.92 -11.09
C PHE A 16 -4.67 -5.58 -10.34
N PHE A 17 -5.31 -4.55 -10.90
CA PHE A 17 -5.31 -3.22 -10.29
C PHE A 17 -6.04 -3.21 -8.94
N ARG A 18 -7.13 -3.98 -8.82
CA ARG A 18 -7.83 -4.21 -7.55
C ARG A 18 -6.89 -4.77 -6.48
N MET A 19 -6.12 -5.82 -6.82
CA MET A 19 -5.18 -6.41 -5.88
C MET A 19 -4.07 -5.44 -5.50
N LEU A 20 -3.49 -4.73 -6.48
CA LEU A 20 -2.49 -3.70 -6.23
C LEU A 20 -3.02 -2.62 -5.27
N HIS A 21 -4.24 -2.15 -5.48
CA HIS A 21 -4.90 -1.15 -4.62
C HIS A 21 -5.07 -1.68 -3.18
N ILE A 22 -5.57 -2.91 -3.01
CA ILE A 22 -5.77 -3.51 -1.69
C ILE A 22 -4.43 -3.70 -0.96
N ILE A 23 -3.37 -4.11 -1.68
CA ILE A 23 -2.03 -4.25 -1.12
C ILE A 23 -1.51 -2.90 -0.65
N VAL A 24 -1.58 -1.85 -1.49
CA VAL A 24 -1.17 -0.50 -1.14
C VAL A 24 -1.95 0.02 0.07
N ALA A 25 -3.28 -0.14 0.09
CA ALA A 25 -4.12 0.28 1.21
C ALA A 25 -3.76 -0.44 2.52
N THR A 26 -3.52 -1.76 2.44
CA THR A 26 -3.09 -2.56 3.59
C THR A 26 -1.72 -2.12 4.09
N LEU A 27 -0.78 -1.88 3.19
CA LEU A 27 0.55 -1.37 3.54
C LEU A 27 0.45 0.00 4.22
N ILE A 28 -0.37 0.93 3.72
CA ILE A 28 -0.58 2.23 4.37
C ILE A 28 -1.11 2.06 5.79
N LEU A 29 -2.11 1.20 6.01
CA LEU A 29 -2.64 0.92 7.35
C LEU A 29 -1.56 0.34 8.27
N LEU A 30 -0.78 -0.61 7.76
CA LEU A 30 0.36 -1.17 8.49
C LEU A 30 1.40 -0.11 8.83
N GLN A 31 1.64 0.87 7.95
CA GLN A 31 2.55 1.99 8.23
C GLN A 31 2.02 2.90 9.32
N ILE A 32 0.74 3.25 9.30
CA ILE A 32 0.12 4.08 10.35
C ILE A 32 0.18 3.37 11.71
N ILE A 33 -0.09 2.06 11.76
CA ILE A 33 -0.03 1.30 13.02
C ILE A 33 1.41 1.17 13.49
N SER A 34 2.31 0.71 12.62
CA SER A 34 3.70 0.43 12.99
C SER A 34 4.47 1.69 13.36
N SER A 35 4.17 2.86 12.77
CA SER A 35 4.82 4.13 13.14
C SER A 35 4.59 4.54 14.59
N ASN A 36 3.51 4.05 15.23
CA ASN A 36 3.26 4.29 16.66
C ASN A 36 4.09 3.37 17.57
N LEU A 37 4.74 2.36 17.00
CA LEU A 37 5.50 1.32 17.71
C LEU A 37 6.98 1.29 17.29
N THR A 38 7.41 2.24 16.46
CA THR A 38 8.79 2.34 16.00
C THR A 38 9.62 3.24 16.90
N GLU A 39 10.85 2.80 17.21
CA GLU A 39 11.85 3.60 17.90
C GLU A 39 13.16 3.54 17.11
N SER A 40 13.69 4.71 16.73
CA SER A 40 14.92 4.77 15.91
C SER A 40 16.14 4.17 16.64
N GLU A 41 16.11 4.18 17.97
CA GLU A 41 17.18 3.68 18.83
C GLU A 41 17.19 2.15 18.88
N ALA A 42 16.03 1.53 18.66
CA ALA A 42 15.86 0.07 18.63
C ALA A 42 16.38 -0.59 17.35
N LEU A 43 16.87 0.18 16.37
CA LEU A 43 17.42 -0.37 15.11
C LEU A 43 18.65 -1.27 15.32
N ARG A 44 19.40 -1.05 16.41
CA ARG A 44 20.62 -1.80 16.75
C ARG A 44 20.37 -3.02 17.63
N ASP A 45 19.18 -3.12 18.22
CA ASP A 45 18.85 -4.17 19.19
C ASP A 45 17.87 -5.18 18.58
N VAL A 46 18.07 -6.46 18.91
CA VAL A 46 17.14 -7.53 18.50
C VAL A 46 15.99 -7.63 19.50
N THR A 47 15.16 -6.59 19.54
CA THR A 47 13.94 -6.49 20.36
C THR A 47 12.69 -6.51 19.49
N LEU A 48 11.52 -6.71 20.10
CA LEU A 48 10.24 -6.65 19.38
C LEU A 48 10.06 -5.28 18.70
N THR A 49 10.42 -4.19 19.38
CA THR A 49 10.44 -2.82 18.84
C THR A 49 11.40 -2.70 17.65
N GLY A 50 12.59 -3.29 17.74
CA GLY A 50 13.55 -3.33 16.63
C GLY A 50 12.99 -4.06 15.40
N VAL A 51 12.34 -5.20 15.59
CA VAL A 51 11.67 -5.96 14.51
C VAL A 51 10.55 -5.14 13.87
N VAL A 52 9.70 -4.50 14.66
CA VAL A 52 8.61 -3.64 14.15
C VAL A 52 9.17 -2.44 13.39
N THR A 53 10.28 -1.87 13.88
CA THR A 53 10.97 -0.75 13.23
C THR A 53 11.55 -1.16 11.87
N TRP A 54 12.24 -2.30 11.79
CA TRP A 54 12.73 -2.83 10.51
C TRP A 54 11.59 -3.20 9.55
N PHE A 55 10.51 -3.77 10.08
CA PHE A 55 9.31 -4.04 9.28
C PHE A 55 8.73 -2.74 8.70
N HIS A 56 8.58 -1.68 9.49
CA HIS A 56 8.11 -0.37 9.03
C HIS A 56 9.01 0.20 7.93
N VAL A 57 10.33 0.11 8.11
CA VAL A 57 11.30 0.62 7.12
C VAL A 57 11.19 -0.14 5.79
N ILE A 58 11.26 -1.47 5.83
CA ILE A 58 11.23 -2.30 4.62
C ILE A 58 9.89 -2.17 3.89
N SER A 59 8.79 -2.26 4.63
CA SER A 59 7.45 -2.12 4.04
C SER A 59 7.17 -0.69 3.55
N GLY A 60 7.80 0.32 4.16
CA GLY A 60 7.76 1.71 3.70
C GLY A 60 8.43 1.91 2.35
N PHE A 61 9.61 1.32 2.15
CA PHE A 61 10.26 1.34 0.83
C PHE A 61 9.43 0.60 -0.23
N ALA A 62 8.86 -0.55 0.11
CA ALA A 62 7.94 -1.25 -0.78
C ALA A 62 6.72 -0.38 -1.13
N LEU A 63 6.14 0.31 -0.16
CA LEU A 63 5.02 1.22 -0.35
C LEU A 63 5.38 2.41 -1.26
N MET A 64 6.57 2.98 -1.14
CA MET A 64 7.02 4.05 -2.06
C MET A 64 7.04 3.57 -3.51
N VAL A 65 7.60 2.39 -3.77
CA VAL A 65 7.64 1.81 -5.13
C VAL A 65 6.23 1.54 -5.64
N LEU A 66 5.40 0.85 -4.85
CA LEU A 66 4.03 0.51 -5.25
C LEU A 66 3.16 1.77 -5.42
N GLY A 67 3.39 2.79 -4.60
CA GLY A 67 2.73 4.10 -4.67
C GLY A 67 3.05 4.87 -5.95
N VAL A 68 4.18 4.60 -6.62
CA VAL A 68 4.49 5.12 -7.96
C VAL A 68 3.95 4.21 -9.07
N VAL A 69 4.10 2.89 -8.92
CA VAL A 69 3.62 1.91 -9.91
C VAL A 69 2.12 2.05 -10.16
N MET A 70 1.35 2.22 -9.10
CA MET A 70 -0.10 2.31 -9.15
C MET A 70 -0.64 3.49 -9.99
N PRO A 71 -0.25 4.76 -9.76
CA PRO A 71 -0.67 5.88 -10.60
C PRO A 71 -0.12 5.77 -12.03
N VAL A 72 1.14 5.32 -12.23
CA VAL A 72 1.69 5.10 -13.58
C VAL A 72 0.83 4.09 -14.36
N TRP A 73 0.40 3.02 -13.70
CA TRP A 73 -0.47 2.02 -14.31
C TRP A 73 -1.84 2.60 -14.69
N MET A 74 -2.47 3.38 -13.79
CA MET A 74 -3.75 4.02 -14.09
C MET A 74 -3.63 5.02 -15.24
N LEU A 75 -2.55 5.81 -15.27
CA LEU A 75 -2.25 6.75 -16.35
C LEU A 75 -2.05 6.03 -17.68
N LYS A 76 -1.38 4.88 -17.70
CA LYS A 76 -1.23 4.06 -18.91
C LYS A 76 -2.56 3.51 -19.42
N GLN A 77 -3.45 3.07 -18.52
CA GLN A 77 -4.73 2.46 -18.93
C GLN A 77 -5.81 3.47 -19.31
N ARG A 78 -5.92 4.58 -18.59
CA ARG A 78 -7.01 5.56 -18.77
C ARG A 78 -6.55 6.86 -19.45
N GLY A 79 -5.23 7.09 -19.55
CA GLY A 79 -4.67 8.35 -20.00
C GLY A 79 -4.79 9.46 -18.96
N PHE A 80 -4.05 10.55 -19.17
CA PHE A 80 -4.11 11.76 -18.32
C PHE A 80 -5.47 12.48 -18.38
N ARG A 81 -6.29 12.16 -19.39
CA ARG A 81 -7.59 12.79 -19.64
C ARG A 81 -8.61 12.60 -18.50
N TYR A 82 -8.43 11.63 -17.62
CA TYR A 82 -9.33 11.37 -16.50
C TYR A 82 -8.74 11.76 -15.13
N TYR A 83 -7.53 12.34 -15.11
CA TYR A 83 -6.84 12.75 -13.87
C TYR A 83 -6.91 14.25 -13.60
N PHE A 84 -7.12 15.05 -14.64
CA PHE A 84 -7.41 16.47 -14.51
C PHE A 84 -8.88 16.68 -14.88
N ALA A 85 -9.71 17.05 -13.91
CA ALA A 85 -11.05 17.55 -14.20
C ALA A 85 -10.88 18.91 -14.88
N TRP A 86 -11.05 18.97 -16.20
CA TRP A 86 -11.39 20.21 -16.90
C TRP A 86 -12.90 20.27 -17.10
#